data_AF-A0A8J4VDV0-F1
#
_entry.id   AF-A0A8J4VDV0-F1
#
_cell.length_a   1.000
_cell.length_b   1.000
_cell.length_c   1.000
_cell.angle_alpha   90.00
_cell.angle_beta   90.00
_cell.angle_gamma   90.00
#
_symmetry.space_group_name_H-M   'P 1'
#
loop_
_entity.id
_entity.type
_entity.pdbx_description
1 polymer ?
#
loop_
_entity_poly.entity_id
_entity_poly.type
_entity_poly.pdbx_seq_one_letter_code
_entity_poly.pdbx_strand_id
1 'polypeptide(L)'
;MAIKHRQNKHQQQRIIIFVGSLVKYDKQALETIGKKLKKNSVALDIIDFGGEDDEKPEKLEALLAVVNANDSSHIVHAPSSANALSNVLIRDPEFQHMASCLQASTLPRILGLI
;
A
#
# COMPACT_ATOMS: atom_id res chain seq x y z
N MET A 1 0.76 -7.62 18.53
CA MET A 1 -0.34 -8.09 17.65
C MET A 1 -1.28 -6.92 17.38
N ALA A 2 -1.06 -6.13 16.33
CA ALA A 2 -1.82 -4.88 16.10
C ALA A 2 -3.07 -5.06 15.21
N ILE A 3 -3.24 -6.23 14.59
CA ILE A 3 -4.19 -6.41 13.47
C ILE A 3 -5.43 -7.24 13.88
N LYS A 4 -5.40 -7.88 15.05
CA LYS A 4 -6.34 -8.96 15.40
C LYS A 4 -7.69 -8.51 15.98
N HIS A 5 -7.91 -7.23 16.26
CA HIS A 5 -9.14 -6.76 16.92
C HIS A 5 -9.80 -5.62 16.14
N ARG A 6 -10.39 -5.94 14.97
CA ARG A 6 -11.20 -4.99 14.19
C ARG A 6 -12.69 -5.29 14.38
N GLN A 7 -13.52 -4.25 14.45
CA GLN A 7 -14.98 -4.37 14.57
C GLN A 7 -15.65 -4.88 13.29
N ASN A 8 -15.01 -4.76 12.12
CA ASN A 8 -15.56 -5.20 10.84
C ASN A 8 -14.70 -6.31 10.24
N LYS A 9 -15.16 -7.57 10.34
CA LYS A 9 -14.44 -8.77 9.84
C LYS A 9 -14.31 -8.80 8.31
N HIS A 10 -15.09 -7.99 7.60
CA HIS A 10 -15.07 -7.90 6.14
C HIS A 10 -14.16 -6.78 5.59
N GLN A 11 -13.58 -5.95 6.46
CA GLN A 11 -12.68 -4.91 5.99
C GLN A 11 -11.36 -5.53 5.53
N GLN A 12 -11.06 -5.40 4.24
CA GLN A 12 -9.81 -5.86 3.66
C GLN A 12 -8.64 -5.18 4.39
N GLN A 13 -7.69 -5.98 4.86
CA GLN A 13 -6.47 -5.44 5.48
C GLN A 13 -5.63 -4.82 4.38
N ARG A 14 -5.12 -3.61 4.59
CA ARG A 14 -4.34 -2.88 3.61
C ARG A 14 -3.07 -2.35 4.26
N ILE A 15 -1.93 -2.54 3.61
CA ILE A 15 -0.60 -2.09 4.06
C ILE A 15 -0.06 -1.13 2.99
N ILE A 16 0.37 0.06 3.41
CA ILE A 16 1.02 1.04 2.55
C ILE A 16 2.49 1.09 2.93
N ILE A 17 3.38 0.82 1.97
CA ILE A 17 4.84 0.81 2.16
C ILE A 17 5.44 1.98 1.39
N PHE A 18 6.27 2.74 2.09
CA PHE A 18 7.05 3.83 1.55
C PHE A 18 8.47 3.33 1.28
N VAL A 19 8.86 3.19 0.01
CA VAL A 19 10.19 2.72 -0.41
C VAL A 19 11.01 3.91 -0.90
N GLY A 20 11.86 4.43 -0.01
CA GLY A 20 12.72 5.59 -0.26
C GLY A 20 14.17 5.26 -0.65
N SER A 21 14.53 3.97 -0.62
CA SER A 21 15.93 3.51 -0.60
C SER A 21 16.08 2.12 -1.21
N LEU A 22 17.31 1.78 -1.61
CA LEU A 22 17.73 0.45 -2.09
C LEU A 22 17.09 -0.72 -1.34
N VAL A 23 16.43 -1.60 -2.09
CA VAL A 23 15.87 -2.86 -1.57
C VAL A 23 16.98 -3.92 -1.55
N LYS A 24 17.59 -4.12 -0.39
CA LYS A 24 18.64 -5.14 -0.14
C LYS A 24 18.09 -6.56 0.05
N TYR A 25 16.77 -6.73 0.03
CA TYR A 25 16.13 -8.02 0.27
C TYR A 25 16.18 -8.89 -0.98
N ASP A 26 16.43 -10.17 -0.77
CA ASP A 26 16.43 -11.16 -1.83
C ASP A 26 15.01 -11.45 -2.34
N LYS A 27 14.90 -11.78 -3.63
CA LYS A 27 13.63 -12.04 -4.32
C LYS A 27 12.84 -13.16 -3.63
N GLN A 28 13.52 -14.19 -3.14
CA GLN A 28 12.87 -15.31 -2.42
C GLN A 28 12.19 -14.86 -1.12
N ALA A 29 12.79 -13.92 -0.40
CA ALA A 29 12.22 -13.38 0.83
C ALA A 29 10.97 -12.55 0.52
N LEU A 30 11.04 -11.72 -0.52
CA LEU A 30 9.93 -10.91 -1.02
C LEU A 30 8.76 -11.78 -1.49
N GLU A 31 9.03 -12.85 -2.24
CA GLU A 31 8.00 -13.82 -2.65
C GLU A 31 7.35 -14.53 -1.46
N THR A 32 8.14 -14.90 -0.45
CA THR A 32 7.62 -15.56 0.75
C THR A 32 6.70 -14.64 1.53
N ILE A 33 7.06 -13.36 1.67
CA ILE A 33 6.22 -12.34 2.27
C ILE A 33 4.96 -12.14 1.42
N GLY A 34 5.11 -12.04 0.10
CA GLY A 34 3.99 -11.81 -0.80
C GLY A 34 2.94 -12.92 -0.73
N LYS A 35 3.38 -14.19 -0.70
CA LYS A 35 2.49 -15.36 -0.51
C LYS A 35 1.74 -15.30 0.82
N LYS A 36 2.41 -14.85 1.90
CA LYS A 36 1.77 -14.68 3.22
C LYS A 36 0.72 -13.57 3.19
N LEU A 37 0.99 -12.44 2.55
CA LEU A 37 0.03 -11.33 2.43
C LEU A 37 -1.20 -11.75 1.62
N LYS A 38 -0.99 -12.40 0.48
CA LYS A 38 -2.07 -12.95 -0.36
C LYS A 38 -2.95 -13.95 0.37
N LYS A 39 -2.37 -14.86 1.15
CA LYS A 39 -3.12 -15.85 1.95
C LYS A 39 -4.00 -15.22 3.02
N ASN A 40 -3.62 -14.05 3.53
CA ASN A 40 -4.40 -13.30 4.53
C ASN A 40 -5.32 -12.25 3.90
N SER A 41 -5.47 -12.25 2.56
CA SER A 41 -6.24 -11.26 1.80
C SER A 41 -5.85 -9.82 2.14
N VAL A 42 -4.53 -9.57 2.30
CA VAL A 42 -3.98 -8.26 2.59
C VAL A 42 -3.63 -7.55 1.29
N ALA A 43 -4.25 -6.40 1.04
CA ALA A 43 -3.89 -5.47 -0.02
C ALA A 43 -2.56 -4.78 0.30
N LEU A 44 -1.73 -4.56 -0.71
CA LEU A 44 -0.44 -3.91 -0.55
C LEU A 44 -0.28 -2.75 -1.53
N ASP A 45 0.07 -1.59 -1.00
CA ASP A 45 0.33 -0.39 -1.77
C ASP A 45 1.79 0.01 -1.58
N ILE A 46 2.52 0.13 -2.68
CA ILE A 46 3.94 0.45 -2.67
C ILE A 46 4.08 1.86 -3.24
N ILE A 47 4.55 2.78 -2.41
CA ILE A 47 4.88 4.14 -2.82
C ILE A 47 6.38 4.17 -2.97
N ASP A 48 6.81 4.14 -4.22
CA ASP A 48 8.21 4.26 -4.59
C ASP A 48 8.59 5.75 -4.68
N PHE A 49 9.59 6.19 -3.91
CA PHE A 49 10.17 7.52 -4.00
C PHE A 49 11.70 7.47 -3.82
N GLY A 50 12.39 8.52 -4.27
CA GLY A 50 13.85 8.57 -4.23
C GLY A 50 14.51 7.92 -5.45
N GLY A 51 15.84 8.09 -5.55
CA GLY A 51 16.63 7.96 -6.79
C GLY A 51 16.44 6.69 -7.62
N GLU A 52 16.78 6.82 -8.91
CA GLU A 52 16.74 5.76 -9.91
C GLU A 52 17.75 4.66 -9.57
N ASP A 53 17.24 3.57 -9.01
CA ASP A 53 17.91 2.27 -8.99
C ASP A 53 17.16 1.36 -9.96
N ASP A 54 17.81 0.96 -11.05
CA ASP A 54 17.20 0.14 -12.11
C ASP A 54 16.68 -1.22 -11.60
N GLU A 55 17.29 -1.78 -10.54
CA GLU A 55 16.87 -3.07 -9.97
C GLU A 55 15.69 -2.99 -8.99
N LYS A 56 15.38 -1.78 -8.48
CA LYS A 56 14.36 -1.58 -7.47
C LYS A 56 12.93 -1.83 -8.00
N PRO A 57 12.50 -1.24 -9.13
CA PRO A 57 11.16 -1.45 -9.66
C PRO A 57 10.91 -2.93 -9.99
N GLU A 58 11.89 -3.63 -10.56
CA GLU A 58 11.74 -5.05 -10.92
C GLU A 58 11.45 -5.94 -9.70
N LYS A 59 12.10 -5.69 -8.56
CA LYS A 59 11.85 -6.41 -7.29
C LYS A 59 10.48 -6.08 -6.71
N LEU A 60 10.05 -4.82 -6.80
CA LEU A 60 8.76 -4.38 -6.28
C LEU A 60 7.60 -4.90 -7.14
N GLU A 61 7.74 -4.88 -8.46
CA GLU A 61 6.77 -5.45 -9.40
C GLU A 61 6.62 -6.96 -9.21
N ALA A 62 7.74 -7.69 -9.03
CA ALA A 62 7.69 -9.11 -8.73
C ALA A 62 6.93 -9.40 -7.43
N LEU A 63 7.14 -8.60 -6.39
CA LEU A 63 6.41 -8.73 -5.13
C LEU A 63 4.92 -8.37 -5.30
N LEU A 64 4.61 -7.31 -6.04
CA LEU A 64 3.23 -6.91 -6.34
C LEU A 64 2.50 -8.02 -7.10
N ALA A 65 3.11 -8.62 -8.12
CA ALA A 65 2.51 -9.72 -8.87
C ALA A 65 2.16 -10.92 -7.98
N VAL A 66 2.99 -11.20 -6.96
CA VAL A 66 2.72 -12.26 -5.99
C VAL A 66 1.59 -11.89 -5.02
N VAL A 67 1.56 -10.65 -4.55
CA VAL A 67 0.58 -10.17 -3.57
C VAL A 67 -0.79 -9.89 -4.20
N ASN A 68 -0.81 -9.41 -5.45
CA ASN A 68 -2.01 -8.93 -6.10
C ASN A 68 -3.07 -10.05 -6.11
N ALA A 69 -4.18 -9.73 -5.46
CA ALA A 69 -5.39 -10.52 -5.41
C ALA A 69 -6.51 -9.58 -5.85
N ASN A 70 -7.03 -9.81 -7.06
CA ASN A 70 -8.20 -9.11 -7.59
C ASN A 70 -8.02 -7.59 -7.74
N ASP A 71 -6.84 -7.15 -8.20
CA ASP A 71 -6.48 -5.74 -8.45
C ASP A 71 -6.59 -4.83 -7.22
N SER A 72 -6.28 -5.37 -6.05
CA SER A 72 -6.34 -4.63 -4.78
C SER A 72 -5.01 -4.02 -4.34
N SER A 73 -3.93 -4.29 -5.07
CA SER A 73 -2.56 -3.87 -4.74
C SER A 73 -2.00 -2.99 -5.84
N HIS A 74 -1.37 -1.88 -5.48
CA HIS A 74 -0.95 -0.84 -6.41
C HIS A 74 0.49 -0.40 -6.17
N ILE A 75 1.18 0.07 -7.21
CA ILE A 75 2.48 0.73 -7.10
C ILE A 75 2.37 2.14 -7.64
N VAL A 76 2.72 3.11 -6.80
CA VAL A 76 2.79 4.53 -7.17
C VAL A 76 4.26 4.92 -7.23
N HIS A 77 4.73 5.28 -8.42
CA HIS A 77 6.06 5.87 -8.59
C HIS A 77 5.97 7.39 -8.42
N ALA A 78 6.62 7.90 -7.39
CA ALA A 78 6.71 9.31 -7.14
C ALA A 78 7.88 9.92 -7.93
N PRO A 79 7.65 10.94 -8.76
CA PRO A 79 8.73 11.66 -9.43
C PRO A 79 9.65 12.34 -8.40
N SER A 80 10.96 12.33 -8.64
CA SER A 80 11.98 12.96 -7.77
C SER A 80 11.91 14.50 -7.70
N SER A 81 10.83 15.13 -8.18
CA SER A 81 10.67 16.58 -8.08
C SER A 81 10.40 16.97 -6.62
N ALA A 82 11.24 17.86 -6.09
CA ALA A 82 11.30 18.23 -4.67
C ALA A 82 10.01 18.82 -4.08
N ASN A 83 8.96 19.03 -4.88
CA ASN A 83 7.71 19.64 -4.46
C ASN A 83 6.55 18.65 -4.59
N ALA A 84 6.24 18.04 -3.43
CA ALA A 84 4.97 17.47 -3.04
C ALA A 84 4.68 16.02 -3.46
N LEU A 85 5.33 15.07 -2.76
CA LEU A 85 4.78 13.73 -2.52
C LEU A 85 3.31 13.80 -2.09
N SER A 86 2.95 14.82 -1.29
CA SER A 86 1.56 15.12 -0.92
C SER A 86 0.67 15.38 -2.13
N ASN A 87 1.12 16.13 -3.15
CA ASN A 87 0.32 16.36 -4.36
C ASN A 87 0.20 15.12 -5.23
N VAL A 88 1.26 14.30 -5.33
CA VAL A 88 1.21 13.05 -6.10
C VAL A 88 0.21 12.10 -5.46
N LEU A 89 0.30 11.90 -4.14
CA LEU A 89 -0.65 11.07 -3.40
C LEU A 89 -2.07 11.63 -3.42
N ILE A 90 -2.25 12.95 -3.32
CA ILE A 90 -3.59 13.56 -3.38
C ILE A 90 -4.18 13.51 -4.80
N ARG A 91 -3.36 13.54 -5.85
CA ARG A 91 -3.83 13.50 -7.24
C ARG A 91 -3.99 12.10 -7.80
N ASP A 92 -3.33 11.12 -7.20
CA ASP A 92 -3.44 9.74 -7.62
C ASP A 92 -4.87 9.23 -7.36
N PRO A 93 -5.64 8.90 -8.41
CA PRO A 93 -7.04 8.53 -8.28
C PRO A 93 -7.20 7.20 -7.52
N GLU A 94 -6.20 6.30 -7.57
CA GLU A 94 -6.21 5.07 -6.79
C GLU A 94 -6.02 5.38 -5.30
N PHE A 95 -5.08 6.27 -4.97
CA PHE A 95 -4.87 6.72 -3.58
C PHE A 95 -6.09 7.47 -3.02
N GLN A 96 -6.76 8.32 -3.81
CA GLN A 96 -8.01 8.98 -3.38
C GLN A 96 -9.14 7.97 -3.13
N HIS A 97 -9.27 6.96 -3.99
CA HIS A 97 -10.27 5.92 -3.82
C HIS A 97 -10.03 5.12 -2.53
N MET A 98 -8.76 4.84 -2.22
CA MET A 98 -8.34 4.17 -0.99
C MET A 98 -8.53 5.02 0.26
N ALA A 99 -8.21 6.32 0.22
CA ALA A 99 -8.39 7.25 1.33
C ALA A 99 -9.87 7.46 1.67
N SER A 100 -10.72 7.57 0.65
CA SER A 100 -12.18 7.63 0.81
C SER A 100 -12.74 6.37 1.49
N CYS A 101 -12.25 5.18 1.10
CA CYS A 101 -12.67 3.92 1.70
C CYS A 101 -12.26 3.81 3.19
N LEU A 102 -11.11 4.38 3.58
CA LEU A 102 -10.70 4.51 4.98
C LEU A 102 -11.61 5.45 5.78
N GLN A 103 -11.98 6.60 5.20
CA GLN A 103 -12.89 7.56 5.84
C GLN A 103 -14.32 7.01 5.98
N ALA A 104 -14.81 6.27 4.99
CA ALA A 104 -16.12 5.61 5.04
C ALA A 104 -16.22 4.56 6.15
N SER A 105 -15.09 3.95 6.56
CA SER A 105 -15.06 3.02 7.70
C SER A 105 -14.95 3.70 9.08
N THR A 106 -14.72 5.02 9.13
CA THR A 106 -14.48 5.76 10.38
C THR A 106 -15.63 6.71 10.76
N LEU A 107 -16.70 6.80 9.97
CA LEU A 107 -17.93 7.52 10.33
C LEU A 107 -19.14 6.60 10.14
N PRO A 108 -19.74 6.16 11.26
CA PRO A 108 -20.75 7.01 11.89
C PRO A 108 -20.62 6.95 13.42
N ARG A 109 -19.98 7.94 14.05
CA ARG A 109 -20.14 8.11 15.52
C ARG A 109 -19.79 9.46 16.13
N ILE A 110 -19.36 10.46 15.36
CA ILE A 110 -19.00 11.77 15.91
C ILE A 110 -20.04 12.86 15.60
N LEU A 111 -21.02 12.61 14.73
CA LEU A 111 -22.16 13.54 14.57
C LEU A 111 -23.35 13.07 15.44
N GLY A 112 -23.20 13.23 16.76
CA GLY A 112 -24.22 12.82 17.72
C GLY A 112 -23.93 13.16 19.17
N LEU A 113 -22.88 13.91 19.46
CA LEU A 113 -22.72 14.58 20.75
C LEU A 113 -22.03 15.92 20.54
N ILE A 114 -22.69 16.95 21.09
CA ILE A 114 -22.40 18.39 21.10
C ILE A 114 -23.11 19.16 19.98
#